data_AF-A0A323UP22-F1
#
_entry.id   AF-A0A323UP22-F1
#
_cell.length_a   1.000
_cell.length_b   1.000
_cell.length_c   1.000
_cell.angle_alpha   90.00
_cell.angle_beta   90.00
_cell.angle_gamma   90.00
#
_symmetry.space_group_name_H-M   'P 1'
#
loop_
_entity.id
_entity.type
_entity.pdbx_description
1 polymer ?
#
loop_
_entity_poly.entity_id
_entity_poly.type
_entity_poly.pdbx_seq_one_letter_code
_entity_poly.pdbx_strand_id
1 'polypeptide(L)'
;MTEVNQIELFDPRLAPTATAEMLGDAGLRRAIAWLRSTAAGRYRSRGQGWPYVEHIAECDGRPAWLVDDARVRIVVVGGLVWRPEDLVFAAPHLRSAAAVAGARLDMPTARAS
;
A
#
# COMPACT_ATOMS: atom_id res chain seq x y z
N MET A 1 -0.09 -33.67 -25.67
CA MET A 1 0.36 -33.09 -24.40
C MET A 1 0.56 -31.61 -24.63
N THR A 2 -0.43 -30.81 -24.27
CA THR A 2 -0.36 -29.35 -24.39
C THR A 2 -0.02 -28.85 -22.98
N GLU A 3 1.21 -28.37 -22.80
CA GLU A 3 1.61 -27.73 -21.55
C GLU A 3 0.76 -26.47 -21.36
N VAL A 4 -0.18 -26.56 -20.43
CA VAL A 4 -0.90 -25.40 -19.91
C VAL A 4 0.07 -24.73 -18.93
N ASN A 5 0.85 -23.76 -19.42
CA ASN A 5 1.58 -22.83 -18.55
C ASN A 5 0.55 -21.94 -17.85
N GLN A 6 0.03 -22.45 -16.73
CA GLN A 6 -0.85 -21.73 -15.83
C GLN A 6 0.01 -20.66 -15.15
N ILE A 7 -0.11 -19.40 -15.60
CA ILE A 7 0.42 -18.26 -14.84
C ILE A 7 -0.39 -18.24 -13.54
N GLU A 8 0.18 -18.79 -12.47
CA GLU A 8 -0.32 -18.58 -11.12
C GLU A 8 -0.46 -17.07 -10.93
N LEU A 9 -1.71 -16.61 -10.74
CA LEU A 9 -2.02 -15.21 -10.53
C LEU A 9 -1.42 -14.81 -9.17
N PHE A 10 -0.19 -14.32 -9.20
CA PHE A 10 0.54 -13.88 -8.01
C PHE A 10 -0.24 -12.76 -7.34
N ASP A 11 -0.73 -13.00 -6.12
CA ASP A 11 -1.27 -11.95 -5.27
C ASP A 11 -0.10 -11.20 -4.64
N PRO A 12 0.15 -9.94 -5.01
CA PRO A 12 1.31 -9.20 -4.53
C PRO A 12 1.25 -8.89 -3.02
N ARG A 13 0.11 -9.14 -2.36
CA ARG A 13 -0.01 -9.10 -0.89
C ARG A 13 0.62 -10.31 -0.20
N LEU A 14 0.82 -11.44 -0.92
CA LEU A 14 1.32 -12.69 -0.34
C LEU A 14 2.85 -12.76 -0.27
N ALA A 15 3.56 -12.01 -1.12
CA ALA A 15 5.01 -11.86 -1.03
C ALA A 15 5.44 -10.40 -1.31
N PRO A 16 5.09 -9.46 -0.40
CA PRO A 16 5.48 -8.07 -0.53
C PRO A 16 7.01 -7.95 -0.54
N THR A 17 7.55 -7.29 -1.57
CA THR A 17 8.99 -7.08 -1.74
C THR A 17 9.28 -5.58 -1.71
N ALA A 18 10.25 -5.18 -0.90
CA ALA A 18 10.68 -3.78 -0.81
C ALA A 18 11.65 -3.46 -1.96
N THR A 19 11.41 -2.38 -2.70
CA THR A 19 12.37 -1.84 -3.67
C THR A 19 13.41 -0.95 -2.97
N ALA A 20 14.55 -0.70 -3.61
CA ALA A 20 15.57 0.22 -3.09
C ALA A 20 15.02 1.64 -2.86
N GLU A 21 14.12 2.11 -3.73
CA GLU A 21 13.41 3.38 -3.60
C GLU A 21 12.57 3.42 -2.31
N MET A 22 11.75 2.39 -2.08
CA MET A 22 10.92 2.27 -0.87
C MET A 22 11.76 2.23 0.41
N LEU A 23 12.89 1.52 0.38
CA LEU A 23 13.81 1.45 1.53
C LEU A 23 14.52 2.79 1.77
N GLY A 24 14.79 3.55 0.70
CA GLY A 24 15.37 4.89 0.75
C GLY A 24 14.42 5.95 1.32
N ASP A 25 13.11 5.77 1.16
CA ASP A 25 12.11 6.73 1.64
C ASP A 25 11.94 6.66 3.17
N ALA A 26 12.54 7.63 3.87
CA ALA A 26 12.45 7.75 5.32
C ALA A 26 11.05 8.13 5.83
N GLY A 27 10.21 8.75 5.00
CA GLY A 27 8.82 9.06 5.32
C GLY A 27 7.96 7.80 5.32
N LEU A 28 8.09 6.99 4.27
CA LEU A 28 7.44 5.68 4.15
C LEU A 28 7.80 4.76 5.32
N ARG A 29 9.09 4.60 5.62
CA ARG A 29 9.53 3.74 6.74
C ARG A 29 8.98 4.22 8.09
N ARG A 30 8.93 5.53 8.32
CA ARG A 30 8.34 6.11 9.55
C ARG A 30 6.83 5.89 9.61
N ALA A 31 6.12 6.00 8.50
CA ALA A 31 4.69 5.72 8.45
C ALA A 31 4.38 4.24 8.76
N ILE A 32 5.16 3.30 8.21
CA ILE A 32 5.02 1.86 8.51
C ILE A 32 5.31 1.59 10.00
N ALA A 33 6.36 2.20 10.55
CA ALA A 33 6.66 2.07 11.99
C ALA A 33 5.54 2.66 12.87
N TRP A 34 5.01 3.82 12.48
CA TRP A 34 3.88 4.46 13.17
C TRP A 34 2.64 3.58 13.14
N LEU A 35 2.28 3.00 11.99
CA LEU A 35 1.15 2.06 11.83
C LEU A 35 1.23 0.91 12.84
N ARG A 36 2.42 0.43 13.20
CA ARG A 36 2.59 -0.69 14.13
C ARG A 36 2.64 -0.26 15.60
N SER A 37 2.78 1.03 15.85
CA SER A 37 2.86 1.62 17.18
C SER A 37 1.49 1.84 17.82
N THR A 38 1.45 2.07 19.13
CA THR A 38 0.24 2.45 19.85
C THR A 38 -0.30 3.81 19.43
N ALA A 39 0.56 4.70 18.90
CA ALA A 39 0.16 6.03 18.45
C ALA A 39 -0.77 6.03 17.23
N ALA A 40 -0.83 4.92 16.47
CA ALA A 40 -1.77 4.78 15.35
C ALA A 40 -3.22 4.57 15.79
N GLY A 41 -3.48 4.28 17.07
CA GLY A 41 -4.83 4.11 17.61
C GLY A 41 -5.62 3.05 16.85
N ARG A 42 -6.74 3.44 16.21
CA ARG A 42 -7.58 2.52 15.41
C ARG A 42 -6.92 2.03 14.12
N TYR A 43 -5.87 2.71 13.65
CA TYR A 43 -5.06 2.31 12.48
C TYR A 43 -3.85 1.47 12.89
N ARG A 44 -3.82 0.95 14.11
CA ARG A 44 -2.74 0.10 14.54
C ARG A 44 -2.78 -1.22 13.76
N SER A 45 -1.81 -1.43 12.89
CA SER A 45 -1.60 -2.68 12.19
C SER A 45 -0.92 -3.72 13.09
N ARG A 46 -1.25 -4.99 12.86
CA ARG A 46 -0.57 -6.17 13.41
C ARG A 46 0.31 -6.88 12.39
N GLY A 47 0.57 -6.24 11.25
CA GLY A 47 1.39 -6.82 10.19
C GLY A 47 2.81 -7.12 10.65
N GLN A 48 3.41 -8.11 9.98
CA GLN A 48 4.77 -8.56 10.21
C GLN A 48 5.54 -8.48 8.89
N GLY A 49 6.85 -8.24 8.97
CA GLY A 49 7.68 -8.09 7.77
C GLY A 49 7.42 -6.78 7.01
N TRP A 50 7.67 -6.79 5.71
CA TRP A 50 7.39 -5.63 4.85
C TRP A 50 5.92 -5.63 4.41
N PRO A 51 5.19 -4.50 4.51
CA PRO A 51 3.81 -4.45 4.04
C PRO A 51 3.72 -4.41 2.51
N TYR A 52 2.51 -4.57 1.98
CA TYR A 52 2.27 -4.23 0.58
C TYR A 52 2.41 -2.71 0.42
N VAL A 53 3.24 -2.30 -0.54
CA VAL A 53 3.46 -0.89 -0.87
C VAL A 53 3.38 -0.72 -2.37
N GLU A 54 2.60 0.25 -2.82
CA GLU A 54 2.44 0.59 -4.23
C GLU A 54 2.70 2.09 -4.44
N HIS A 55 3.51 2.43 -5.44
CA HIS A 55 3.65 3.82 -5.89
C HIS A 55 2.38 4.21 -6.65
N ILE A 56 1.62 5.20 -6.18
CA ILE A 56 0.33 5.56 -6.77
C ILE A 56 0.34 6.88 -7.55
N ALA A 57 1.21 7.83 -7.19
CA ALA A 57 1.32 9.13 -7.85
C ALA A 57 2.57 9.88 -7.37
N GLU A 58 2.93 10.95 -8.07
CA GLU A 58 3.87 11.97 -7.62
C GLU A 58 3.12 13.20 -7.12
N CYS A 59 3.53 13.76 -5.98
CA CYS A 59 2.95 14.97 -5.38
C CYS A 59 4.07 15.92 -4.96
N ASP A 60 4.15 17.09 -5.61
CA ASP A 60 5.20 18.09 -5.39
C ASP A 60 6.63 17.51 -5.44
N GLY A 61 6.86 16.62 -6.42
CA GLY A 61 8.14 15.93 -6.63
C GLY A 61 8.49 14.88 -5.56
N ARG A 62 7.48 14.41 -4.82
CA ARG A 62 7.61 13.34 -3.83
C ARG A 62 6.71 12.17 -4.20
N PRO A 63 7.18 10.93 -4.03
CA PRO A 63 6.34 9.77 -4.28
C PRO A 63 5.21 9.70 -3.24
N ALA A 64 4.03 9.33 -3.74
CA ALA A 64 2.88 8.99 -2.95
C ALA A 64 2.71 7.47 -2.94
N TRP A 65 2.72 6.89 -1.75
CA TRP A 65 2.66 5.46 -1.54
C TRP A 65 1.30 5.05 -1.00
N LEU A 66 0.64 4.07 -1.61
CA LEU A 66 -0.38 3.29 -0.92
C LEU A 66 0.32 2.22 -0.08
N VAL A 67 -0.06 2.11 1.19
CA VAL A 67 0.42 1.06 2.09
C VAL A 67 -0.76 0.25 2.57
N ASP A 68 -0.69 -1.08 2.42
CA ASP A 68 -1.59 -2.03 3.08
C ASP A 68 -0.76 -2.93 4.01
N ASP A 69 -0.91 -2.72 5.31
CA ASP A 69 -0.25 -3.51 6.35
C ASP A 69 -1.32 -4.28 7.12
N ALA A 70 -1.45 -5.58 6.84
CA ALA A 70 -2.47 -6.45 7.42
C ALA A 70 -3.91 -5.89 7.31
N ARG A 71 -4.31 -5.42 6.11
CA ARG A 71 -5.61 -4.81 5.79
C ARG A 71 -5.86 -3.43 6.41
N VAL A 72 -4.85 -2.85 7.06
CA VAL A 72 -4.88 -1.44 7.44
C VAL A 72 -4.26 -0.63 6.31
N ARG A 73 -5.06 0.25 5.70
CA ARG A 73 -4.65 1.04 4.53
C ARG A 73 -4.44 2.50 4.88
N ILE A 74 -3.34 3.04 4.39
CA ILE A 74 -3.04 4.48 4.42
C ILE A 74 -2.38 4.89 3.11
N VAL A 75 -2.36 6.20 2.86
CA VAL A 75 -1.52 6.80 1.83
C VAL A 75 -0.42 7.62 2.51
N VAL A 76 0.81 7.56 1.99
CA VAL A 76 1.96 8.27 2.54
C VAL A 76 2.56 9.17 1.49
N VAL A 77 2.70 10.46 1.78
CA VAL A 77 3.35 11.44 0.89
C VAL A 77 4.40 12.21 1.67
N GLY A 78 5.69 12.00 1.36
CA GLY A 78 6.79 12.68 2.06
C GLY A 78 6.77 12.52 3.59
N GLY A 79 6.22 11.41 4.10
CA GLY A 79 6.05 11.12 5.53
C GLY A 79 4.74 11.60 6.16
N LEU A 80 3.90 12.33 5.43
CA LEU A 80 2.53 12.64 5.87
C LEU A 80 1.65 11.41 5.65
N VAL A 81 0.94 10.98 6.70
CA VAL A 81 0.03 9.85 6.66
C VAL A 81 -1.39 10.35 6.44
N TRP A 82 -1.99 9.89 5.35
CA TRP A 82 -3.38 10.13 5.00
C TRP A 82 -4.19 8.86 5.30
N ARG A 83 -5.13 8.98 6.24
CA ARG A 83 -6.10 7.90 6.47
C ARG A 83 -7.16 7.93 5.37
N PRO A 84 -7.89 6.82 5.12
CA PRO A 84 -8.92 6.78 4.09
C PRO A 84 -9.94 7.93 4.20
N GLU A 85 -10.33 8.29 5.41
CA GLU A 85 -11.26 9.41 5.65
C GLU A 85 -10.64 10.80 5.42
N ASP A 86 -9.33 10.96 5.56
CA ASP A 86 -8.64 12.24 5.34
C ASP A 86 -8.40 12.50 3.86
N LEU A 87 -8.40 11.44 3.04
CA LEU A 87 -8.14 11.57 1.60
C LEU A 87 -9.13 12.51 0.91
N VAL A 88 -10.32 12.75 1.47
CA VAL A 88 -11.26 13.76 0.92
C VAL A 88 -10.61 15.14 0.78
N PHE A 89 -9.65 15.49 1.65
CA PHE A 89 -8.93 16.78 1.63
C PHE A 89 -7.67 16.76 0.73
N ALA A 90 -7.27 15.59 0.22
CA ALA A 90 -6.12 15.46 -0.65
C ALA A 90 -6.38 16.04 -2.05
N ALA A 91 -5.31 16.32 -2.78
CA ALA A 91 -5.39 16.77 -4.17
C ALA A 91 -6.18 15.76 -5.03
N PRO A 92 -7.01 16.20 -6.01
CA PRO A 92 -7.89 15.32 -6.76
C PRO A 92 -7.18 14.12 -7.42
N HIS A 93 -5.99 14.32 -7.97
CA HIS A 93 -5.21 13.26 -8.60
C HIS A 93 -4.81 12.17 -7.60
N LEU A 94 -4.43 12.55 -6.38
CA LEU A 94 -4.05 11.63 -5.31
C LEU A 94 -5.25 10.80 -4.83
N ARG A 95 -6.43 11.44 -4.72
CA ARG A 95 -7.69 10.75 -4.38
C ARG A 95 -8.03 9.67 -5.40
N SER A 96 -7.99 10.04 -6.69
CA SER A 96 -8.27 9.10 -7.78
C SER A 96 -7.25 7.95 -7.79
N ALA A 97 -5.96 8.26 -7.66
CA ALA A 97 -4.91 7.25 -7.64
C ALA A 97 -5.08 6.26 -6.47
N ALA A 98 -5.33 6.77 -5.26
CA ALA A 98 -5.58 5.95 -4.08
C ALA A 98 -6.82 5.07 -4.23
N ALA A 99 -7.90 5.60 -4.82
CA ALA A 99 -9.13 4.83 -5.06
C ALA A 99 -8.91 3.69 -6.05
N VAL A 100 -8.20 3.94 -7.16
CA VAL A 100 -7.90 2.90 -8.17
C VAL A 100 -7.00 1.81 -7.57
N ALA A 101 -5.99 2.20 -6.80
CA ALA A 101 -5.09 1.27 -6.12
C ALA A 101 -5.81 0.44 -5.04
N GLY A 102 -6.67 1.09 -4.24
CA GLY A 102 -7.55 0.42 -3.29
C GLY A 102 -8.48 -0.60 -3.97
N ALA A 103 -9.07 -0.24 -5.11
CA ALA A 103 -9.95 -1.13 -5.86
C ALA A 103 -9.22 -2.39 -6.36
N ARG A 104 -7.96 -2.27 -6.81
CA ARG A 104 -7.10 -3.43 -7.11
C ARG A 104 -6.92 -4.31 -5.87
N LEU A 105 -6.74 -3.69 -4.70
CA LEU A 105 -6.65 -4.38 -3.43
C LEU A 105 -7.98 -4.93 -2.88
N ASP A 106 -9.11 -4.64 -3.49
CA ASP A 106 -10.41 -5.19 -3.09
C ASP A 106 -10.93 -6.26 -4.05
N MET A 107 -10.29 -6.43 -5.20
CA MET A 107 -10.61 -7.53 -6.11
C MET A 107 -10.30 -8.88 -5.43
N PRO A 108 -11.27 -9.81 -5.42
CA PRO A 108 -11.06 -11.13 -4.84
C PRO A 108 -9.94 -11.84 -5.62
N THR A 109 -8.90 -12.25 -4.91
CA THR A 109 -7.89 -13.15 -5.46
C THR A 109 -8.62 -14.40 -5.95
N ALA A 110 -8.54 -14.72 -7.24
CA ALA A 110 -9.15 -15.94 -7.77
C ALA A 110 -8.64 -17.12 -6.94
N ARG A 111 -9.53 -17.77 -6.19
CA ARG A 111 -9.20 -18.97 -5.43
C ARG A 111 -8.77 -20.03 -6.45
N ALA A 112 -7.48 -20.34 -6.48
CA ALA A 112 -7.01 -21.59 -7.08
C ALA A 112 -7.73 -22.71 -6.32
N SER A 113 -8.61 -23.42 -7.04
CA SER A 113 -9.24 -24.66 -6.58
C SER A 113 -8.36 -25.83 -6.94
#